data_AF-A0A6I3W4X0-F1
#
_entry.id   AF-A0A6I3W4X0-F1
#
_cell.length_a   1.000
_cell.length_b   1.000
_cell.length_c   1.000
_cell.angle_alpha   90.00
_cell.angle_beta   90.00
_cell.angle_gamma   90.00
#
_symmetry.space_group_name_H-M   'P 1'
#
loop_
_entity.id
_entity.type
_entity.pdbx_description
1 polymer ?
#
loop_
_entity_poly.entity_id
_entity_poly.type
_entity_poly.pdbx_seq_one_letter_code
_entity_poly.pdbx_strand_id
1 'polypeptide(L)'
;MRAISKSLETLLSDIYEDGDVSMEEFKSLQAESDRRWEAVVRELGPNNTLLTFQSAMDVALHLLHLSVIHIKNQELTDLGEAIVKDAIVAQVEAVRVGAELSLKQLRVGPNSL
;
A
#
# COMPACT_ATOMS: atom_id res chain seq x y z
N MET A 1 15.27 -22.63 -5.76
CA MET A 1 13.79 -22.69 -5.84
C MET A 1 13.31 -21.26 -5.99
N ARG A 2 12.78 -20.86 -7.16
CA ARG A 2 12.12 -19.54 -7.30
C ARG A 2 10.77 -19.66 -6.62
N ALA A 3 10.54 -18.87 -5.57
CA ALA A 3 9.26 -18.83 -4.88
C ALA A 3 8.15 -18.57 -5.92
N ILE A 4 7.15 -19.45 -5.92
CA ILE A 4 5.91 -19.24 -6.67
C ILE A 4 5.35 -17.94 -6.10
N SER A 5 5.26 -16.89 -6.91
CA SER A 5 4.62 -15.63 -6.51
C SER A 5 3.21 -15.98 -6.05
N LYS A 6 2.96 -15.87 -4.73
CA LYS A 6 1.60 -15.92 -4.19
C LYS A 6 0.82 -14.76 -4.82
N SER A 7 -0.46 -14.96 -5.12
CA SER A 7 -1.31 -13.83 -5.48
C SER A 7 -1.28 -12.82 -4.32
N LEU A 8 -1.43 -11.53 -4.64
CA LEU A 8 -1.46 -10.49 -3.60
C LEU A 8 -2.57 -10.79 -2.58
N GLU A 9 -3.69 -11.34 -3.03
CA GLU A 9 -4.81 -11.77 -2.19
C GLU A 9 -4.40 -12.86 -1.18
N THR A 10 -3.68 -13.90 -1.60
CA THR A 10 -3.20 -14.93 -0.66
C THR A 10 -2.23 -14.34 0.34
N LEU A 11 -1.30 -13.47 -0.09
CA LEU A 11 -0.36 -12.82 0.82
C LEU A 11 -1.10 -11.98 1.87
N LEU A 12 -2.08 -11.17 1.45
CA LEU A 12 -2.87 -10.36 2.39
C LEU A 12 -3.70 -11.24 3.33
N SER A 13 -4.28 -12.33 2.82
CA SER A 13 -5.02 -13.28 3.66
C SER A 13 -4.13 -13.90 4.73
N ASP A 14 -2.89 -14.25 4.40
CA ASP A 14 -1.93 -14.80 5.36
C ASP A 14 -1.55 -13.74 6.42
N ILE A 15 -1.25 -12.51 5.99
CA ILE A 15 -0.85 -11.40 6.88
C ILE A 15 -1.95 -11.07 7.90
N TYR A 16 -3.21 -11.14 7.50
CA TYR A 16 -4.34 -10.77 8.38
C TYR A 16 -4.96 -11.97 9.10
N GLU A 17 -4.40 -13.19 8.96
CA GLU A 17 -5.00 -14.43 9.50
C GLU A 17 -5.16 -14.39 11.03
N ASP A 18 -4.18 -13.83 11.74
CA ASP A 18 -4.16 -13.78 13.21
C ASP A 18 -4.75 -12.48 13.80
N GLY A 19 -5.14 -11.53 12.93
CA GLY A 19 -5.70 -10.23 13.31
C GLY A 19 -4.67 -9.21 13.80
N ASP A 20 -3.37 -9.49 13.67
CA ASP A 20 -2.28 -8.55 13.91
C ASP A 20 -1.42 -8.40 12.64
N VAL A 21 -0.50 -7.43 12.63
CA VAL A 21 0.46 -7.28 11.53
C VAL A 21 1.85 -7.07 12.10
N SER A 22 2.74 -8.01 11.83
CA SER A 22 4.15 -7.90 12.20
C SER A 22 4.95 -7.03 11.23
N MET A 23 6.10 -6.55 11.71
CA MET A 23 7.07 -5.83 10.86
C MET A 23 7.62 -6.71 9.72
N GLU A 24 7.71 -8.02 9.92
CA GLU A 24 8.20 -8.95 8.90
C GLU A 24 7.17 -9.13 7.76
N GLU A 25 5.90 -9.26 8.11
CA GLU A 25 4.79 -9.32 7.17
C GLU A 25 4.67 -8.04 6.36
N PHE A 26 4.78 -6.89 7.03
CA PHE A 26 4.80 -5.59 6.37
C PHE A 26 5.95 -5.48 5.36
N LYS A 27 7.19 -5.83 5.75
CA LYS A 27 8.34 -5.81 4.84
C LYS A 27 8.19 -6.79 3.68
N SER A 28 7.58 -7.95 3.93
CA SER A 28 7.28 -8.93 2.91
C SER A 28 6.31 -8.38 1.86
N LEU A 29 5.27 -7.67 2.30
CA LEU A 29 4.33 -6.96 1.42
C LEU A 29 5.03 -5.84 0.63
N GLN A 30 5.91 -5.05 1.26
CA GLN A 30 6.69 -4.02 0.56
C GLN A 30 7.56 -4.64 -0.55
N ALA A 31 8.30 -5.70 -0.26
CA ALA A 31 9.14 -6.38 -1.25
C ALA A 31 8.33 -7.00 -2.40
N GLU A 32 7.09 -7.43 -2.13
CA GLU A 32 6.16 -7.96 -3.13
C GLU A 32 5.51 -6.83 -3.98
N SER A 33 5.31 -5.64 -3.38
CA SER A 33 4.91 -4.41 -4.07
C SER A 33 6.00 -3.93 -5.03
N ASP A 34 7.25 -3.82 -4.56
CA ASP A 34 8.39 -3.38 -5.37
C ASP A 34 8.57 -4.27 -6.61
N ARG A 35 8.47 -5.59 -6.44
CA ARG A 35 8.53 -6.55 -7.55
C ARG A 35 7.45 -6.34 -8.61
N ARG A 36 6.25 -5.88 -8.23
CA ARG A 36 5.17 -5.53 -9.17
C ARG A 36 5.47 -4.23 -9.89
N TRP A 37 5.99 -3.24 -9.19
CA TRP A 37 6.40 -1.97 -9.79
C TRP A 37 7.55 -2.14 -10.78
N GLU A 38 8.49 -3.04 -10.54
CA GLU A 38 9.48 -3.41 -11.55
C GLU A 38 8.83 -3.94 -12.85
N ALA A 39 7.71 -4.68 -12.76
CA ALA A 39 6.98 -5.12 -13.94
C ALA A 39 6.35 -3.95 -14.69
N VAL A 40 5.82 -2.96 -13.97
CA VAL A 40 5.31 -1.71 -14.57
C VAL A 40 6.42 -0.97 -15.30
N VAL A 41 7.61 -0.83 -14.70
CA VAL A 41 8.77 -0.20 -15.34
C VAL A 41 9.20 -0.96 -16.60
N ARG A 42 9.22 -2.30 -16.54
CA ARG A 42 9.58 -3.13 -17.70
C ARG A 42 8.60 -2.96 -18.86
N GLU A 43 7.31 -2.78 -18.57
CA GLU A 43 6.25 -2.67 -19.59
C GLU A 43 6.08 -1.25 -20.14
N LEU A 44 6.14 -0.23 -19.28
CA LEU A 44 5.81 1.16 -19.63
C LEU A 44 7.03 2.09 -19.68
N GLY A 45 8.22 1.56 -19.40
CA GLY A 45 9.44 2.34 -19.25
C GLY A 45 9.49 3.15 -17.93
N PRO A 46 10.65 3.74 -17.62
CA PRO A 46 10.85 4.48 -16.36
C PRO A 46 10.23 5.88 -16.35
N ASN A 47 9.86 6.42 -17.51
CA ASN A 47 9.31 7.79 -17.63
C ASN A 47 7.78 7.75 -17.68
N ASN A 48 7.15 7.29 -16.61
CA ASN A 48 5.69 7.26 -16.48
C ASN A 48 5.23 7.84 -15.13
N THR A 49 4.03 8.43 -15.11
CA THR A 49 3.47 9.07 -13.91
C THR A 49 3.05 8.07 -12.83
N LEU A 50 2.95 6.77 -13.14
CA LEU A 50 2.63 5.75 -12.15
C LEU A 50 3.78 5.56 -11.15
N LEU A 51 5.04 5.74 -11.56
CA LEU A 51 6.17 5.74 -10.64
C LEU A 51 6.15 6.94 -9.68
N THR A 52 5.67 8.10 -10.14
CA THR A 52 5.43 9.24 -9.26
C THR A 52 4.35 8.91 -8.22
N PHE A 53 3.30 8.20 -8.62
CA PHE A 53 2.29 7.70 -7.69
C PHE A 53 2.88 6.71 -6.67
N GLN A 54 3.69 5.74 -7.11
CA GLN A 54 4.41 4.83 -6.21
C GLN A 54 5.24 5.60 -5.18
N SER A 55 6.10 6.52 -5.62
CA SER A 55 6.94 7.31 -4.70
C SER A 55 6.12 8.16 -3.74
N ALA A 56 4.99 8.72 -4.18
CA ALA A 56 4.09 9.48 -3.32
C ALA A 56 3.47 8.58 -2.23
N MET A 57 3.14 7.34 -2.55
CA MET A 57 2.63 6.36 -1.57
C MET A 57 3.69 5.94 -0.57
N ASP A 58 4.95 5.77 -0.98
CA ASP A 58 6.06 5.48 -0.05
C ASP A 58 6.26 6.63 0.94
N VAL A 59 6.20 7.87 0.45
CA VAL A 59 6.25 9.07 1.31
C VAL A 59 5.04 9.12 2.23
N ALA A 60 3.83 8.87 1.75
CA ALA A 60 2.61 8.88 2.56
C ALA A 60 2.67 7.83 3.69
N LEU A 61 3.18 6.64 3.40
CA LEU A 61 3.38 5.57 4.37
C LEU A 61 4.43 5.95 5.43
N HIS A 62 5.52 6.59 5.02
CA HIS A 62 6.51 7.11 5.95
C HIS A 62 5.91 8.21 6.86
N LEU A 63 5.13 9.13 6.28
CA LEU A 63 4.45 10.19 7.03
C LEU A 63 3.44 9.61 8.02
N LEU A 64 2.66 8.59 7.65
CA LEU A 64 1.77 7.90 8.58
C LEU A 64 2.54 7.40 9.82
N HIS A 65 3.68 6.74 9.60
CA HIS A 65 4.51 6.25 10.70
C HIS A 65 5.03 7.38 11.60
N LEU A 66 5.54 8.45 10.99
CA LEU A 66 6.02 9.62 11.72
C LEU A 66 4.89 10.31 12.50
N SER A 67 3.71 10.44 11.92
CA SER A 67 2.53 11.03 12.56
C SER A 67 2.12 10.21 13.78
N VAL A 68 2.05 8.88 13.67
CA VAL A 68 1.75 8.00 14.82
C VAL A 68 2.83 8.10 15.90
N ILE A 69 4.12 8.13 15.52
CA ILE A 69 5.23 8.35 16.46
C ILE A 69 5.13 9.69 17.17
N HIS A 70 4.68 10.73 16.48
CA HIS A 70 4.54 12.05 17.07
C HIS A 70 3.42 12.09 18.10
N ILE A 71 2.26 11.51 17.77
CA ILE A 71 1.09 11.53 18.66
C ILE A 71 1.17 10.49 19.79
N LYS A 72 1.92 9.37 19.64
CA LYS A 72 2.05 8.37 20.72
C LYS A 72 2.69 8.91 21.99
N ASN A 73 3.44 10.01 21.88
CA ASN A 73 4.04 10.70 23.02
C ASN A 73 3.03 11.62 23.73
N GLN A 74 1.84 11.80 23.17
CA GLN A 74 0.70 12.44 23.81
C GLN A 74 -0.12 11.33 24.47
N GLU A 75 -0.57 11.55 25.71
CA GLU A 75 -1.52 10.61 26.34
C GLU A 75 -2.88 10.75 25.67
N LEU A 76 -3.29 9.72 24.93
CA LEU A 76 -4.63 9.63 24.34
C LEU A 76 -5.60 8.98 25.33
N THR A 77 -6.83 9.47 25.37
CA THR A 77 -7.94 8.73 25.98
C THR A 77 -8.36 7.58 25.07
N ASP A 78 -9.05 6.56 25.61
CA ASP A 78 -9.63 5.46 24.82
C ASP A 78 -10.47 5.97 23.64
N LEU A 79 -11.25 7.04 23.86
CA LEU A 79 -12.03 7.70 22.81
C LEU A 79 -11.13 8.38 21.77
N GLY A 80 -10.05 9.04 22.19
CA GLY A 80 -9.09 9.66 21.30
C GLY A 80 -8.36 8.64 20.42
N GLU A 81 -7.96 7.51 20.99
CA GLU A 81 -7.36 6.40 20.24
C GLU A 81 -8.33 5.84 19.20
N ALA A 82 -9.59 5.62 19.56
CA ALA A 82 -10.62 5.14 18.65
C ALA A 82 -10.84 6.10 17.46
N ILE A 83 -10.90 7.42 17.72
CA ILE A 83 -11.05 8.44 16.67
C ILE A 83 -9.87 8.42 15.70
N VAL A 84 -8.63 8.32 16.21
CA VAL A 84 -7.42 8.29 15.38
C VAL A 84 -7.41 7.03 14.51
N LYS A 85 -7.72 5.87 15.08
CA LYS A 85 -7.79 4.60 14.35
C LYS A 85 -8.83 4.66 13.24
N ASP A 86 -10.03 5.13 13.53
CA ASP A 86 -11.12 5.25 12.56
C ASP A 86 -10.73 6.17 11.38
N ALA A 87 -10.19 7.36 11.67
CA ALA A 87 -9.79 8.32 10.65
C ALA A 87 -8.68 7.76 9.72
N ILE A 88 -7.67 7.09 10.28
CA ILE A 88 -6.58 6.49 9.49
C ILE A 88 -7.12 5.36 8.61
N VAL A 89 -7.92 4.45 9.16
CA VAL A 89 -8.50 3.34 8.42
C VAL A 89 -9.38 3.87 7.28
N ALA A 90 -10.27 4.82 7.54
CA ALA A 90 -11.12 5.44 6.52
C ALA A 90 -10.30 6.06 5.37
N GLN A 91 -9.17 6.72 5.69
CA GLN A 91 -8.31 7.32 4.67
C GLN A 91 -7.60 6.27 3.80
N VAL A 92 -7.15 5.15 4.37
CA VAL A 92 -6.54 4.04 3.62
C VAL A 92 -7.58 3.38 2.72
N GLU A 93 -8.79 3.15 3.21
CA GLU A 93 -9.88 2.59 2.42
C GLU A 93 -10.31 3.51 1.28
N ALA A 94 -10.31 4.83 1.49
CA ALA A 94 -10.56 5.79 0.43
C ALA A 94 -9.54 5.69 -0.73
N VAL A 95 -8.25 5.46 -0.41
CA VAL A 95 -7.20 5.23 -1.42
C VAL A 95 -7.46 3.91 -2.16
N ARG A 96 -7.81 2.84 -1.44
CA ARG A 96 -8.12 1.53 -2.05
C ARG A 96 -9.29 1.62 -3.04
N VAL A 97 -10.42 2.18 -2.60
CA VAL A 97 -11.61 2.35 -3.45
C VAL A 97 -11.32 3.30 -4.62
N GLY A 98 -10.59 4.38 -4.38
CA GLY A 98 -10.18 5.32 -5.42
C GLY A 98 -9.28 4.68 -6.49
N ALA A 99 -8.39 3.77 -6.09
CA ALA A 99 -7.55 2.99 -7.00
C ALA A 99 -8.43 2.09 -7.89
N GLU A 100 -9.35 1.33 -7.29
CA GLU A 100 -10.27 0.46 -8.06
C GLU A 100 -11.11 1.24 -9.07
N LEU A 101 -11.64 2.41 -8.69
CA LEU A 101 -12.38 3.29 -9.60
C LEU A 101 -11.50 3.79 -10.75
N SER A 102 -10.26 4.19 -10.46
CA SER A 102 -9.34 4.74 -11.45
C SER A 102 -8.88 3.68 -12.45
N LEU A 103 -8.62 2.45 -11.99
CA LEU A 103 -8.16 1.34 -12.83
C LEU A 103 -9.19 0.91 -13.90
N LYS A 104 -10.49 1.17 -13.67
CA LYS A 104 -11.55 0.95 -14.68
C LYS A 104 -11.38 1.77 -15.96
N GLN A 105 -10.55 2.82 -15.92
CA GLN A 105 -10.29 3.69 -17.06
C GLN A 105 -9.17 3.16 -17.97
N LEU A 106 -8.42 2.15 -17.53
CA LEU A 106 -7.35 1.55 -18.32
C LEU A 106 -7.91 0.93 -19.61
N ARG A 107 -7.17 1.12 -20.71
CA ARG A 107 -7.48 0.52 -22.01
C ARG A 107 -6.44 -0.54 -22.31
N VAL A 108 -6.90 -1.70 -22.79
CA VAL A 108 -6.02 -2.79 -23.23
C VAL A 108 -5.78 -2.65 -24.73
N GLY A 109 -4.51 -2.66 -25.13
CA GLY A 109 -4.09 -2.51 -26.53
C GLY A 109 -2.60 -2.79 -26.71
N PRO A 110 -2.05 -2.65 -27.92
CA PRO A 110 -0.67 -3.03 -28.26
C PRO A 110 0.42 -2.14 -27.64
N ASN A 111 0.06 -1.21 -26.74
CA ASN A 111 0.98 -0.31 -26.04
C ASN A 111 1.93 0.44 -27.02
N SER A 112 1.35 1.05 -28.06
CA SER A 112 2.08 1.69 -29.17
C SER A 112 2.30 3.20 -28.98
N LEU A 113 2.51 3.65 -27.74
CA LEU A 113 2.82 5.05 -27.42
C LEU A 113 4.23 5.45 -27.87
#